data_AF-A0A9D7D9W6-F1
#
_entry.id   AF-A0A9D7D9W6-F1
#
_cell.length_a   1.000
_cell.length_b   1.000
_cell.length_c   1.000
_cell.angle_alpha   90.00
_cell.angle_beta   90.00
_cell.angle_gamma   90.00
#
_symmetry.space_group_name_H-M   'P 1'
#
loop_
_entity.id
_entity.type
_entity.pdbx_description
1 polymer ?
#
loop_
_entity_poly.entity_id
_entity_poly.type
_entity_poly.pdbx_seq_one_letter_code
_entity_poly.pdbx_strand_id
1 'polypeptide(L)' 'MAFIVNSSPGAGLRFEPSATLPDAKAALGWAAGLERRGMRLIRIRDTVTGNIFDERQLRDEIKRLQAIG' A
#
# COMPACT_ATOMS: atom_id res chain seq x y z
N MET A 1 -11.62 -1.40 6.53
CA MET A 1 -11.75 -1.12 5.08
C MET A 1 -10.67 -1.87 4.37
N ALA A 2 -10.99 -2.66 3.34
CA ALA A 2 -9.98 -3.44 2.63
C ALA A 2 -9.20 -2.58 1.62
N PHE A 3 -7.95 -2.96 1.37
CA PHE A 3 -7.04 -2.26 0.46
C PHE A 3 -6.40 -3.24 -0.50
N ILE A 4 -6.25 -2.84 -1.76
CA ILE A 4 -5.51 -3.60 -2.78
C ILE A 4 -4.14 -2.96 -2.94
N VAL A 5 -3.08 -3.72 -2.72
CA VAL A 5 -1.69 -3.30 -2.93
C VAL A 5 -1.16 -3.89 -4.23
N ASN A 6 -0.73 -3.01 -5.13
CA ASN A 6 -0.06 -3.34 -6.38
C ASN A 6 1.37 -2.80 -6.36
N SER A 7 2.28 -3.46 -7.08
CA SER A 7 3.64 -2.96 -7.26
C SER A 7 4.17 -3.31 -8.65
N SER A 8 5.23 -2.63 -9.07
CA SER A 8 6.02 -2.95 -10.24
C SER A 8 7.40 -3.41 -9.81
N PRO A 9 8.03 -4.40 -10.48
CA PRO A 9 9.37 -4.81 -10.14
C PRO A 9 10.38 -3.70 -10.38
N GLY A 10 11.41 -3.63 -9.54
CA GLY A 10 12.64 -2.92 -9.88
C GLY A 10 13.35 -3.58 -11.07
N ALA A 11 14.31 -2.88 -11.67
CA ALA A 11 15.07 -3.40 -12.81
C ALA A 11 15.68 -4.78 -12.48
N GLY A 12 15.38 -5.79 -13.30
CA GLY A 12 15.87 -7.16 -13.12
C GLY A 12 15.08 -8.04 -12.14
N LEU A 13 13.99 -7.54 -11.54
CA LEU A 13 13.14 -8.31 -10.63
C LEU A 13 11.86 -8.84 -11.30
N ARG A 14 11.24 -9.85 -10.69
CA ARG A 14 9.97 -10.43 -11.13
C ARG A 14 8.79 -9.68 -10.49
N PHE A 15 7.66 -9.67 -11.18
CA PHE A 15 6.41 -9.16 -10.64
C PHE A 15 5.98 -9.96 -9.41
N GLU A 16 5.56 -9.24 -8.37
CA GLU A 16 4.82 -9.84 -7.25
C GLU A 16 3.31 -9.67 -7.48
N PRO A 17 2.49 -10.66 -7.10
CA PRO A 17 1.04 -10.59 -7.26
C PRO A 17 0.44 -9.48 -6.40
N SER A 18 -0.68 -8.93 -6.87
CA SER A 18 -1.50 -8.01 -6.09
C SER A 18 -1.99 -8.67 -4.81
N ALA A 19 -2.00 -7.93 -3.70
CA ALA A 19 -2.50 -8.41 -2.41
C ALA A 19 -3.73 -7.59 -1.99
N THR A 20 -4.80 -8.26 -1.57
CA THR A 20 -5.95 -7.62 -0.91
C THR A 20 -5.81 -7.80 0.58
N LEU A 21 -5.83 -6.70 1.33
CA LEU A 21 -5.52 -6.67 2.75
C LEU A 21 -6.67 -6.02 3.54
N PRO A 22 -6.93 -6.46 4.79
CA PRO A 22 -8.18 -6.15 5.49
C PRO A 22 -8.27 -4.71 6.01
N ASP A 23 -7.14 -4.04 6.20
CA ASP A 23 -7.04 -2.69 6.75
C ASP A 23 -5.81 -1.92 6.24
N ALA A 24 -5.81 -0.60 6.53
CA ALA A 24 -4.78 0.33 6.07
C ALA A 24 -3.39 0.02 6.67
N LYS A 25 -3.34 -0.49 7.90
CA LYS A 25 -2.08 -0.80 8.61
C LYS A 25 -1.43 -2.04 8.01
N ALA A 26 -2.22 -3.09 7.75
CA ALA A 26 -1.77 -4.29 7.05
C ALA A 26 -1.27 -3.93 5.64
N ALA A 27 -2.00 -3.08 4.91
CA ALA A 27 -1.61 -2.59 3.59
C ALA A 27 -0.28 -1.83 3.61
N LEU A 28 -0.09 -0.94 4.58
CA LEU A 28 1.17 -0.21 4.77
C LEU A 28 2.34 -1.15 5.09
N GLY A 29 2.13 -2.14 5.97
CA GLY A 29 3.16 -3.12 6.31
C GLY A 29 3.57 -3.98 5.11
N TRP A 30 2.60 -4.38 4.29
CA TRP A 30 2.87 -5.13 3.06
C TRP A 30 3.63 -4.30 2.02
N ALA A 31 3.23 -3.04 1.81
CA ALA A 31 3.93 -2.10 0.95
C ALA A 31 5.41 -1.93 1.34
N ALA A 32 5.69 -1.70 2.62
CA ALA A 32 7.06 -1.61 3.11
C ALA A 32 7.86 -2.92 2.89
N GLY A 33 7.20 -4.08 2.96
CA GLY A 33 7.79 -5.37 2.62
C GLY A 33 8.18 -5.48 1.15
N LEU A 34 7.32 -5.01 0.25
CA LEU A 34 7.58 -4.96 -1.20
C LEU A 34 8.75 -4.02 -1.54
N GLU A 35 8.82 -2.84 -0.91
CA GLU A 35 9.95 -1.91 -1.14
C GLU A 35 11.29 -2.53 -0.78
N ARG A 36 11.37 -3.22 0.37
CA ARG A 36 12.57 -3.93 0.84
C ARG A 36 12.97 -5.06 -0.10
N ARG A 37 12.02 -5.68 -0.80
CA ARG A 37 12.28 -6.70 -1.83
C ARG A 37 12.66 -6.10 -3.19
N GLY A 38 12.75 -4.78 -3.29
CA GLY A 38 13.16 -4.08 -4.51
C GLY A 38 12.02 -3.71 -5.44
N MET A 39 10.76 -3.92 -5.03
CA MET A 39 9.61 -3.45 -5.79
C MET A 39 9.50 -1.93 -5.74
N ARG A 40 8.90 -1.34 -6.76
CA ARG A 40 8.75 0.10 -7.01
C ARG A 40 7.32 0.41 -7.47
N LEU A 41 6.99 1.70 -7.60
CA LEU A 41 5.67 2.17 -8.04
C LEU A 41 4.52 1.50 -7.27
N ILE A 42 4.67 1.40 -5.95
CA ILE A 42 3.66 0.78 -5.10
C ILE A 42 2.42 1.67 -5.09
N ARG A 43 1.27 1.06 -5.37
CA ARG A 43 -0.04 1.71 -5.36
C ARG A 43 -0.96 0.95 -4.42
N ILE A 44 -1.47 1.65 -3.42
CA ILE A 44 -2.37 1.11 -2.41
C ILE A 44 -3.75 1.74 -2.64
N ARG A 45 -4.71 0.94 -3.09
CA ARG A 45 -6.06 1.39 -3.41
C ARG A 45 -7.01 1.04 -2.27
N ASP A 46 -7.72 2.02 -1.75
CA ASP A 46 -8.89 1.79 -0.89
C ASP A 46 -10.05 1.23 -1.74
N THR A 47 -10.59 0.09 -1.33
CA THR A 47 -11.68 -0.58 -2.05
C THR A 47 -13.03 0.12 -1.91
N VAL A 48 -13.21 0.95 -0.88
CA VAL A 48 -14.47 1.65 -0.62
C VAL A 48 -14.49 3.01 -1.30
N THR A 49 -13.46 3.83 -1.07
CA THR A 49 -13.41 5.20 -1.64
C THR A 49 -12.84 5.25 -3.06
N GLY A 50 -12.10 4.21 -3.47
CA GLY A 50 -11.37 4.19 -4.73
C GLY A 50 -10.08 5.03 -4.70
N ASN A 51 -9.77 5.70 -3.60
CA ASN A 51 -8.56 6.50 -3.44
C ASN A 51 -7.32 5.64 -3.59
N ILE A 52 -6.30 6.21 -4.24
CA ILE A 52 -5.01 5.55 -4.46
C ILE A 52 -3.94 6.33 -3.70
N PHE A 53 -3.14 5.61 -2.93
CA PHE A 53 -2.06 6.13 -2.13
C PHE A 53 -0.74 5.47 -2.52
N ASP A 54 0.35 6.22 -2.41
CA ASP A 54 1.67 5.61 -2.16
C ASP A 54 1.86 5.30 -0.66
N GLU A 55 3.01 4.73 -0.28
CA GLU A 55 3.30 4.38 1.12
C GLU A 55 3.20 5.61 2.05
N ARG A 56 3.81 6.73 1.64
CA ARG A 56 3.87 7.95 2.45
C ARG A 56 2.49 8.56 2.63
N GLN A 57 1.73 8.68 1.55
CA GLN A 57 0.38 9.23 1.56
C GLN A 57 -0.54 8.39 2.47
N LEU A 58 -0.47 7.06 2.40
CA LEU A 58 -1.28 6.21 3.27
C LEU A 58 -0.87 6.35 4.75
N ARG A 59 0.43 6.47 5.02
CA ARG A 59 0.94 6.72 6.38
C ARG A 59 0.42 8.04 6.95
N ASP A 60 0.41 9.10 6.15
CA ASP A 60 -0.09 10.40 6.56
C ASP A 60 -1.62 10.39 6.74
N GLU A 61 -2.33 9.62 5.92
CA GLU A 61 -3.78 9.43 6.05
C GLU A 61 -4.16 8.68 7.33
N ILE A 62 -3.43 7.60 7.67
CA ILE A 62 -3.64 6.88 8.93
C ILE A 62 -3.46 7.82 10.13
N LYS A 63 -2.42 8.67 10.10
CA LYS A 63 -2.20 9.66 11.17
C LYS A 63 -3.36 10.66 11.26
N ARG A 64 -3.88 11.15 10.13
CA ARG A 64 -5.06 12.03 10.12
C ARG A 64 -6.27 11.36 10.76
N LEU A 65 -6.58 10.13 10.36
CA LEU A 65 -7.73 9.39 10.89
C LEU A 65 -7.59 9.11 12.39
N GLN A 66 -6.38 8.83 12.87
CA GLN A 66 -6.09 8.62 14.28
C GLN A 66 -6.15 9.90 15.13
N ALA A 67 -5.93 11.07 14.54
CA ALA A 67 -5.96 12.35 15.26
C ALA A 67 -7.40 12.90 15.45
N ILE A 68 -8.38 12.34 14.72
CA ILE A 68 -9.78 12.78 14.74
C ILE A 68 -10.66 11.86 15.61
N GLY A 69 -10.15 10.69 15.99
CA GLY A 69 -10.82 9.72 16.89
C GLY A 69 -10.30 9.79 18.31
#